data_AF-A0A7S2TWI2-F1
#
_entry.id   AF-A0A7S2TWI2-F1
#
_cell.length_a   1.000
_cell.length_b   1.000
_cell.length_c   1.000
_cell.angle_alpha   90.00
_cell.angle_beta   90.00
_cell.angle_gamma   90.00
#
_symmetry.space_group_name_H-M   'P 1'
#
loop_
_entity.id
_entity.type
_entity.pdbx_description
1 polymer ?
#
loop_
_entity_poly.entity_id
_entity_poly.type
_entity_poly.pdbx_seq_one_letter_code
_entity_poly.pdbx_strand_id
1 'polypeptide(L)'
;RDYSDDDDEDRDVDSRSEDEPRAKDKKKKKKKKKDKKKKKKRKREAEEKDGRDDEQMEANDDTGGKDEKHLNIDNDIDAEGKSRETLKSKEPSPPPPPEPKKEEGILTPDVVKYLSKGSYRVPRWARMPTHRKALFEVRKKDEVVDWVALGNSPSIIFGRTKELVDHQMAHASISRQHAAIVHDKHGRIQLIDLKSSHGVYVNRRRIKANRPHRLRDRDTVSFGGSSRVYELQYRMDGGKSKAVLSDDEPLEFSDDEKPKKKKARKEKAKERVRCSHILVKHRGSRRPSSWRAATITISEEEAVEKIIEFRKELLDAGAELAKSFERIAEKFSDCSSAKSGGDLGFFGRKRMQKPFEDASFALSVGELSEPVRTESGIHIILRTG
;
A
#
# COMPACT_ATOMS: atom_id res chain seq x y z
N ARG A 1 34.96 -70.83 -21.54
CA ARG A 1 34.11 -69.75 -22.09
C ARG A 1 34.78 -68.45 -21.67
N ASP A 2 36.01 -68.19 -22.12
CA ASP A 2 36.38 -67.89 -23.52
C ASP A 2 35.51 -66.76 -24.08
N TYR A 3 36.07 -65.56 -24.17
CA TYR A 3 36.63 -65.06 -25.42
C TYR A 3 37.45 -63.78 -25.13
N SER A 4 38.71 -63.82 -25.56
CA SER A 4 39.58 -62.67 -25.83
C SER A 4 39.41 -62.22 -27.29
N ASP A 5 40.16 -61.19 -27.65
CA ASP A 5 40.53 -60.71 -29.00
C ASP A 5 39.70 -59.48 -29.45
N ASP A 6 40.28 -58.27 -29.43
CA ASP A 6 41.19 -57.66 -30.45
C ASP A 6 40.31 -56.99 -31.53
N ASP A 7 40.58 -55.84 -32.15
CA ASP A 7 41.72 -54.93 -32.18
C ASP A 7 41.27 -53.68 -32.99
N ASP A 8 42.14 -52.67 -33.00
CA ASP A 8 42.42 -51.73 -34.10
C ASP A 8 41.63 -50.42 -34.33
N GLU A 9 42.31 -49.34 -33.91
CA GLU A 9 42.91 -48.27 -34.72
C GLU A 9 42.05 -47.26 -35.51
N ASP A 10 42.21 -46.00 -35.05
CA ASP A 10 42.62 -44.80 -35.78
C ASP A 10 42.02 -44.46 -37.16
N ARG A 11 41.47 -43.24 -37.25
CA ARG A 11 41.78 -42.27 -38.33
C ARG A 11 41.26 -40.87 -38.03
N ASP A 12 42.20 -39.96 -37.80
CA ASP A 12 42.06 -38.52 -38.02
C ASP A 12 41.80 -38.23 -39.51
N VAL A 13 40.81 -37.37 -39.84
CA VAL A 13 40.89 -36.48 -41.02
C VAL A 13 40.12 -35.18 -40.76
N ASP A 14 40.88 -34.09 -40.78
CA ASP A 14 40.49 -32.68 -40.81
C ASP A 14 39.77 -32.31 -42.14
N SER A 15 38.69 -31.54 -42.09
CA SER A 15 38.28 -30.71 -43.23
C SER A 15 37.43 -29.50 -42.83
N ARG A 16 38.03 -28.33 -43.08
CA ARG A 16 37.44 -26.99 -43.14
C ARG A 16 36.24 -26.92 -44.10
N SER A 17 35.25 -26.11 -43.74
CA SER A 17 34.39 -25.42 -44.72
C SER A 17 34.02 -24.01 -44.24
N GLU A 18 34.15 -23.06 -45.15
CA GLU A 18 34.14 -21.61 -45.01
C GLU A 18 32.73 -20.98 -44.95
N ASP A 19 32.71 -19.74 -44.42
CA ASP A 19 31.89 -18.57 -44.80
C ASP A 19 30.34 -18.60 -44.86
N GLU A 20 29.72 -17.88 -43.92
CA GLU A 20 28.63 -16.90 -44.20
C GLU A 20 28.45 -15.87 -43.06
N PRO A 21 28.47 -14.54 -43.33
CA PRO A 21 27.79 -13.59 -42.46
C PRO A 21 26.77 -12.73 -43.23
N ARG A 22 25.58 -13.25 -43.53
CA ARG A 22 24.51 -12.54 -44.25
C ARG A 22 23.32 -12.11 -43.37
N ALA A 23 23.57 -11.56 -42.18
CA ALA A 23 22.50 -11.10 -41.26
C ALA A 23 22.54 -9.61 -40.88
N LYS A 24 23.65 -8.89 -41.12
CA LYS A 24 23.82 -7.50 -40.63
C LYS A 24 23.26 -6.42 -41.59
N ASP A 25 23.11 -6.71 -42.88
CA ASP A 25 22.67 -5.71 -43.87
C ASP A 25 21.14 -5.48 -43.94
N LYS A 26 20.34 -6.50 -43.61
CA LYS A 26 18.86 -6.36 -43.61
C LYS A 26 18.36 -5.45 -42.48
N LYS A 27 19.08 -5.35 -41.36
CA LYS A 27 18.76 -4.42 -40.25
C LYS A 27 19.07 -2.96 -40.60
N LYS A 28 20.14 -2.69 -41.36
CA LYS A 28 20.54 -1.32 -41.76
C LYS A 28 19.54 -0.70 -42.77
N LYS A 29 19.03 -1.48 -43.73
CA LYS A 29 17.98 -1.04 -44.68
C LYS A 29 16.61 -0.79 -44.01
N LYS A 30 16.22 -1.58 -42.99
CA LYS A 30 14.95 -1.34 -42.23
C LYS A 30 15.00 -0.10 -41.33
N LYS A 31 16.16 0.23 -40.75
CA LYS A 31 16.34 1.45 -39.93
C LYS A 31 16.23 2.73 -40.78
N LYS A 32 16.86 2.78 -41.96
CA LYS A 32 16.80 3.91 -42.90
C LYS A 32 15.37 4.21 -43.43
N LYS A 33 14.53 3.18 -43.63
CA LYS A 33 13.11 3.36 -44.02
C LYS A 33 12.23 3.91 -42.87
N LYS A 34 12.54 3.57 -41.61
CA LYS A 34 11.78 4.02 -40.43
C LYS A 34 12.06 5.49 -40.09
N ASP A 35 13.31 5.93 -40.26
CA ASP A 35 13.71 7.33 -40.02
C ASP A 35 13.15 8.29 -41.09
N LYS A 36 13.07 7.86 -42.36
CA LYS A 36 12.43 8.66 -43.43
C LYS A 36 10.92 8.85 -43.20
N LYS A 37 10.24 7.86 -42.59
CA LYS A 37 8.80 7.95 -42.24
C LYS A 37 8.56 8.84 -41.01
N LYS A 38 9.50 8.88 -40.05
CA LYS A 38 9.42 9.74 -38.86
C LYS A 38 9.69 11.22 -39.18
N LYS A 39 10.57 11.51 -40.15
CA LYS A 39 10.84 12.88 -40.64
C LYS A 39 9.66 13.47 -41.45
N LYS A 40 8.92 12.63 -42.19
CA LYS A 40 7.74 13.07 -42.96
C LYS A 40 6.50 13.34 -42.08
N LYS A 41 6.40 12.70 -40.91
CA LYS A 41 5.30 12.95 -39.94
C LYS A 41 5.51 14.25 -39.16
N ARG A 42 6.75 14.54 -38.76
CA ARG A 42 7.11 15.80 -38.07
C ARG A 42 6.96 17.06 -38.93
N LYS A 43 7.04 16.95 -40.26
CA LYS A 43 6.80 18.08 -41.17
C LYS A 43 5.32 18.44 -41.31
N ARG A 44 4.41 17.47 -41.16
CA ARG A 44 2.95 17.71 -41.21
C ARG A 44 2.38 18.28 -39.91
N GLU A 45 2.98 17.95 -38.76
CA GLU A 45 2.55 18.48 -37.45
C GLU A 45 3.08 19.90 -37.16
N ALA A 46 3.97 20.43 -38.02
CA ALA A 46 4.50 21.80 -37.92
C ALA A 46 3.79 22.80 -38.86
N GLU A 47 2.95 22.33 -39.78
CA GLU A 47 2.18 23.16 -40.73
C GLU A 47 0.71 23.36 -40.28
N GLU A 48 0.31 22.85 -39.10
CA GLU A 48 -1.06 22.91 -38.56
C GLU A 48 -1.17 23.74 -37.26
N LYS A 49 -0.16 24.57 -36.97
CA LYS A 49 -0.12 25.42 -35.76
C LYS A 49 0.17 26.90 -36.03
N ASP A 50 0.12 27.32 -37.28
CA ASP A 50 0.20 28.73 -37.67
C ASP A 50 -1.14 29.13 -38.31
N GLY A 51 -1.99 29.77 -37.50
CA GLY A 51 -3.26 30.32 -37.94
C GLY A 51 -4.29 30.36 -36.81
N ARG A 52 -4.58 31.59 -36.36
CA ARG A 52 -5.63 32.04 -35.41
C ARG A 52 -5.13 32.19 -33.97
N ASP A 53 -5.14 33.36 -33.32
CA ASP A 53 -5.78 34.66 -33.59
C ASP A 53 -4.95 35.78 -32.92
N ASP A 54 -4.65 36.86 -33.65
CA ASP A 54 -4.14 38.11 -33.10
C ASP A 54 -5.32 39.05 -32.81
N GLU A 55 -5.36 39.56 -31.58
CA GLU A 55 -6.13 40.73 -31.16
C GLU A 55 -5.60 41.98 -31.86
N GLN A 56 -6.48 42.79 -32.44
CA GLN A 56 -6.36 44.26 -32.47
C GLN A 56 -7.62 44.89 -33.09
N MET A 57 -8.34 45.69 -32.30
CA MET A 57 -9.13 46.82 -32.82
C MET A 57 -9.04 47.98 -31.82
N GLU A 58 -8.37 49.04 -32.23
CA GLU A 58 -8.54 50.39 -31.71
C GLU A 58 -9.37 51.24 -32.69
N ALA A 59 -9.94 52.32 -32.13
CA ALA A 59 -10.41 53.57 -32.74
C ALA A 59 -11.91 53.75 -33.08
N ASN A 60 -12.58 54.48 -32.18
CA ASN A 60 -13.30 55.77 -32.33
C ASN A 60 -14.16 56.06 -33.58
N ASP A 61 -15.45 56.34 -33.36
CA ASP A 61 -16.14 57.62 -33.72
C ASP A 61 -17.56 57.60 -33.11
N ASP A 62 -17.89 58.57 -32.25
CA ASP A 62 -18.73 59.76 -32.53
C ASP A 62 -20.21 59.45 -32.85
N THR A 63 -21.10 59.75 -31.89
CA THR A 63 -22.19 60.74 -32.05
C THR A 63 -23.12 60.75 -30.83
N GLY A 64 -23.25 61.93 -30.21
CA GLY A 64 -24.56 62.53 -29.93
C GLY A 64 -25.33 62.10 -28.67
N GLY A 65 -25.08 62.80 -27.57
CA GLY A 65 -26.06 63.76 -27.05
C GLY A 65 -27.06 63.33 -25.96
N LYS A 66 -27.01 64.14 -24.88
CA LYS A 66 -28.11 64.60 -24.01
C LYS A 66 -28.58 63.65 -22.91
N ASP A 67 -28.79 64.08 -21.67
CA ASP A 67 -28.67 65.36 -20.99
C ASP A 67 -28.86 65.03 -19.49
N GLU A 68 -28.06 65.69 -18.63
CA GLU A 68 -28.52 66.31 -17.36
C GLU A 68 -29.10 65.40 -16.23
N LYS A 69 -28.77 65.53 -14.93
CA LYS A 69 -28.15 66.62 -14.18
C LYS A 69 -27.88 66.20 -12.70
N HIS A 70 -26.80 66.79 -12.20
CA HIS A 70 -26.50 67.28 -10.84
C HIS A 70 -26.12 66.37 -9.65
N LEU A 71 -24.99 66.81 -9.12
CA LEU A 71 -24.14 66.41 -8.02
C LEU A 71 -24.66 66.90 -6.66
N ASN A 72 -24.50 66.03 -5.66
CA ASN A 72 -23.83 66.21 -4.37
C ASN A 72 -23.97 67.51 -3.53
N ILE A 73 -24.34 67.22 -2.27
CA ILE A 73 -23.82 67.72 -0.98
C ILE A 73 -24.22 69.14 -0.58
N ASP A 74 -24.99 69.23 0.50
CA ASP A 74 -24.83 70.25 1.52
C ASP A 74 -24.95 69.61 2.92
N ASN A 75 -23.97 69.90 3.76
CA ASN A 75 -24.01 69.71 5.22
C ASN A 75 -24.83 70.84 5.82
N ASP A 76 -25.68 70.56 6.81
CA ASP A 76 -25.97 71.51 7.88
C ASP A 76 -26.43 70.81 9.16
N ILE A 77 -26.14 71.48 10.25
CA ILE A 77 -26.01 71.01 11.64
C ILE A 77 -27.18 71.56 12.49
N ASP A 78 -27.53 70.79 13.54
CA ASP A 78 -28.29 71.11 14.77
C ASP A 78 -29.82 71.34 14.75
N ALA A 79 -30.55 70.54 15.54
CA ALA A 79 -30.99 70.92 16.89
C ALA A 79 -32.02 69.92 17.47
N GLU A 80 -32.07 69.88 18.81
CA GLU A 80 -33.11 69.28 19.67
C GLU A 80 -32.97 67.80 20.06
N GLY A 81 -32.41 67.63 21.26
CA GLY A 81 -32.45 66.38 21.99
C GLY A 81 -33.85 66.05 22.49
N LYS A 82 -34.20 64.76 22.42
CA LYS A 82 -34.93 64.05 23.47
C LYS A 82 -34.75 62.54 23.27
N SER A 83 -34.30 61.91 24.34
CA SER A 83 -34.14 60.48 24.53
C SER A 83 -35.43 59.71 24.21
N ARG A 84 -35.31 58.69 23.36
CA ARG A 84 -36.33 57.65 23.24
C ARG A 84 -35.65 56.29 23.11
N GLU A 85 -35.78 55.50 24.18
CA GLU A 85 -35.47 54.08 24.22
C GLU A 85 -36.06 53.38 23.01
N THR A 86 -35.20 52.69 22.24
CA THR A 86 -35.64 51.76 21.21
C THR A 86 -35.19 50.36 21.62
N LEU A 87 -36.18 49.59 22.07
CA LEU A 87 -36.13 48.15 22.29
C LEU A 87 -35.63 47.47 21.01
N LYS A 88 -34.39 46.97 21.07
CA LYS A 88 -33.80 46.17 19.99
C LYS A 88 -34.34 44.75 20.10
N SER A 89 -35.35 44.43 19.30
CA SER A 89 -35.81 43.06 19.06
C SER A 89 -34.65 42.25 18.47
N LYS A 90 -34.07 41.35 19.27
CA LYS A 90 -33.20 40.27 18.79
C LYS A 90 -34.08 39.28 18.03
N GLU A 91 -34.05 39.31 16.71
CA GLU A 91 -34.41 38.13 15.92
C GLU A 91 -33.50 36.97 16.33
N PRO A 92 -34.03 35.78 16.65
CA PRO A 92 -33.20 34.63 16.96
C PRO A 92 -32.46 34.20 15.70
N SER A 93 -31.13 34.19 15.79
CA SER A 93 -30.24 33.64 14.76
C SER A 93 -30.71 32.25 14.33
N PRO A 94 -30.72 31.92 13.02
CA PRO A 94 -31.12 30.61 12.56
C PRO A 94 -30.28 29.53 13.23
N PRO A 95 -30.87 28.37 13.58
CA PRO A 95 -30.13 27.30 14.22
C PRO A 95 -28.92 26.95 13.35
N PRO A 96 -27.74 26.68 13.97
CA PRO A 96 -26.56 26.31 13.23
C PRO A 96 -26.90 25.11 12.33
N PRO A 97 -26.38 25.09 11.08
CA PRO A 97 -26.62 23.98 10.18
C PRO A 97 -26.27 22.67 10.90
N PRO A 98 -27.09 21.61 10.74
CA PRO A 98 -26.87 20.36 11.44
C PRO A 98 -25.42 19.95 11.22
N GLU A 99 -24.69 19.76 12.32
CA GLU A 99 -23.29 19.33 12.26
C GLU A 99 -23.19 18.16 11.27
N PRO A 100 -22.23 18.18 10.32
CA PRO A 100 -22.11 17.10 9.36
C PRO A 100 -21.95 15.82 10.16
N LYS A 101 -22.94 14.93 10.06
CA LYS A 101 -22.92 13.61 10.70
C LYS A 101 -21.55 13.02 10.42
N LYS A 102 -20.72 12.83 11.45
CA LYS A 102 -19.39 12.25 11.31
C LYS A 102 -19.58 10.89 10.65
N GLU A 103 -19.36 10.83 9.35
CA GLU A 103 -19.38 9.57 8.61
C GLU A 103 -18.18 8.76 9.10
N GLU A 104 -18.43 7.87 10.06
CA GLU A 104 -17.41 7.04 10.67
C GLU A 104 -16.61 6.29 9.59
N GLY A 105 -15.29 6.32 9.73
CA GLY A 105 -14.36 5.60 8.87
C GLY A 105 -13.90 6.32 7.61
N ILE A 106 -14.32 7.56 7.32
CA ILE A 106 -13.74 8.36 6.21
C ILE A 106 -12.21 8.45 6.36
N LEU A 107 -11.48 8.12 5.28
CA LEU A 107 -10.05 8.35 5.22
C LEU A 107 -9.74 9.85 5.20
N THR A 108 -8.81 10.30 6.05
CA THR A 108 -8.38 11.69 6.06
C THR A 108 -7.71 12.07 4.74
N PRO A 109 -7.71 13.36 4.35
CA PRO A 109 -7.05 13.82 3.12
C PRO A 109 -5.56 13.41 3.05
N ASP A 110 -4.85 13.41 4.17
CA ASP A 110 -3.45 13.00 4.23
C ASP A 110 -3.27 11.50 3.97
N VAL A 111 -4.14 10.66 4.52
CA VAL A 111 -4.15 9.22 4.23
C VAL A 111 -4.48 8.96 2.76
N VAL A 112 -5.44 9.69 2.19
CA VAL A 112 -5.79 9.59 0.75
C VAL A 112 -4.61 10.02 -0.13
N LYS A 113 -3.91 11.10 0.23
CA LYS A 113 -2.73 11.59 -0.48
C LYS A 113 -1.59 10.56 -0.41
N TYR A 114 -1.34 10.00 0.77
CA TYR A 114 -0.30 9.01 1.00
C TYR A 114 -0.51 7.71 0.19
N LEU A 115 -1.74 7.18 0.21
CA LEU A 115 -2.08 5.94 -0.49
C LEU A 115 -2.20 6.11 -2.01
N SER A 116 -2.32 7.35 -2.49
CA SER A 116 -2.39 7.65 -3.91
C SER A 116 -1.00 7.61 -4.55
N LYS A 117 -0.65 6.52 -5.23
CA LYS A 117 0.63 6.37 -5.93
C LYS A 117 0.52 6.71 -7.42
N GLY A 118 1.47 7.48 -7.96
CA GLY A 118 1.56 7.78 -9.39
C GLY A 118 0.27 8.40 -9.95
N SER A 119 -0.32 7.76 -10.96
CA SER A 119 -1.59 8.19 -11.57
C SER A 119 -2.84 7.68 -10.86
N TYR A 120 -2.69 6.73 -9.93
CA TYR A 120 -3.81 6.22 -9.14
C TYR A 120 -4.18 7.20 -8.03
N ARG A 121 -5.48 7.34 -7.79
CA ARG A 121 -6.05 8.10 -6.68
C ARG A 121 -6.99 7.19 -5.92
N VAL A 122 -6.82 7.11 -4.60
CA VAL A 122 -7.71 6.31 -3.75
C VAL A 122 -9.13 6.86 -3.84
N PRO A 123 -10.15 6.03 -4.10
CA PRO A 123 -11.52 6.50 -4.14
C PRO A 123 -11.98 7.07 -2.79
N ARG A 124 -12.78 8.14 -2.79
CA ARG A 124 -13.31 8.77 -1.54
C ARG A 124 -14.16 7.82 -0.69
N TRP A 125 -14.76 6.81 -1.32
CA TRP A 125 -15.55 5.77 -0.67
C TRP A 125 -14.71 4.65 -0.03
N ALA A 126 -13.38 4.68 -0.20
CA ALA A 126 -12.49 3.73 0.45
C ALA A 126 -12.61 3.86 1.98
N ARG A 127 -12.60 2.74 2.67
CA ARG A 127 -12.70 2.62 4.13
C ARG A 127 -11.72 1.60 4.64
N MET A 128 -11.43 1.64 5.94
CA MET A 128 -10.59 0.63 6.58
C MET A 128 -11.20 -0.77 6.41
N PRO A 129 -10.37 -1.81 6.17
CA PRO A 129 -10.86 -3.18 6.08
C PRO A 129 -11.55 -3.64 7.36
N THR A 130 -12.73 -4.25 7.23
CA THR A 130 -13.37 -4.97 8.34
C THR A 130 -12.81 -6.38 8.48
N HIS A 131 -12.60 -7.09 7.36
CA HIS A 131 -12.02 -8.43 7.33
C HIS A 131 -10.49 -8.35 7.35
N ARG A 132 -9.90 -8.25 8.55
CA ARG A 132 -8.47 -8.00 8.71
C ARG A 132 -7.59 -9.18 8.28
N LYS A 133 -8.15 -10.40 8.29
CA LYS A 133 -7.46 -11.61 7.83
C LYS A 133 -7.75 -11.99 6.38
N ALA A 134 -8.48 -11.14 5.63
CA ALA A 134 -8.69 -11.39 4.20
C ALA A 134 -7.36 -11.38 3.45
N LEU A 135 -7.16 -12.36 2.56
CA LEU A 135 -5.93 -12.50 1.78
C LEU A 135 -6.22 -13.03 0.37
N PHE A 136 -5.30 -12.77 -0.55
CA PHE A 136 -5.17 -13.58 -1.76
C PHE A 136 -4.15 -14.69 -1.53
N GLU A 137 -4.56 -15.93 -1.80
CA GLU A 137 -3.64 -17.05 -2.00
C GLU A 137 -3.21 -17.04 -3.47
N VAL A 138 -1.92 -16.85 -3.74
CA VAL A 138 -1.39 -16.76 -5.10
C VAL A 138 -0.88 -18.12 -5.52
N ARG A 139 -1.45 -18.66 -6.59
CA ARG A 139 -1.12 -19.98 -7.12
C ARG A 139 -0.49 -19.90 -8.50
N LYS A 140 0.43 -20.81 -8.80
CA LYS A 140 1.03 -21.01 -10.13
C LYS A 140 1.17 -22.52 -10.35
N LYS A 141 0.56 -23.06 -11.42
CA LYS A 141 0.56 -24.51 -11.70
C LYS A 141 0.16 -25.34 -10.46
N ASP A 142 -0.95 -24.95 -9.84
CA ASP A 142 -1.54 -25.56 -8.63
C ASP A 142 -0.71 -25.50 -7.35
N GLU A 143 0.48 -24.92 -7.37
CA GLU A 143 1.28 -24.63 -6.18
C GLU A 143 1.02 -23.23 -5.64
N VAL A 144 0.90 -23.11 -4.32
CA VAL A 144 0.84 -21.81 -3.66
C VAL A 144 2.24 -21.19 -3.63
N VAL A 145 2.40 -20.05 -4.29
CA VAL A 145 3.68 -19.37 -4.47
C VAL A 145 3.81 -18.10 -3.64
N ASP A 146 2.71 -17.49 -3.22
CA ASP A 146 2.71 -16.24 -2.45
C ASP A 146 1.37 -16.03 -1.73
N TRP A 147 1.32 -15.09 -0.79
CA TRP A 147 0.11 -14.63 -0.12
C TRP A 147 0.09 -13.11 -0.04
N VAL A 148 -1.03 -12.49 -0.39
CA VAL A 148 -1.19 -11.03 -0.32
C VAL A 148 -2.25 -10.71 0.73
N ALA A 149 -1.85 -10.12 1.85
CA ALA A 149 -2.79 -9.64 2.86
C ALA A 149 -3.59 -8.47 2.31
N LEU A 150 -4.92 -8.55 2.40
CA LEU A 150 -5.84 -7.50 1.96
C LEU A 150 -6.37 -6.67 3.14
N GLY A 151 -6.37 -7.24 4.34
CA GLY A 151 -6.97 -6.61 5.52
C GLY A 151 -6.16 -5.51 6.22
N ASN A 152 -4.98 -5.14 5.72
CA ASN A 152 -4.08 -4.20 6.40
C ASN A 152 -4.17 -2.77 5.88
N SER A 153 -4.75 -2.55 4.70
CA SER A 153 -4.81 -1.23 4.05
C SER A 153 -6.17 -1.03 3.38
N PRO A 154 -6.74 0.17 3.40
CA PRO A 154 -8.01 0.47 2.73
C PRO A 154 -7.91 0.37 1.20
N SER A 155 -6.70 0.45 0.63
CA SER A 155 -6.44 0.29 -0.80
C SER A 155 -5.08 -0.37 -1.02
N ILE A 156 -5.00 -1.28 -1.99
CA ILE A 156 -3.78 -2.01 -2.36
C ILE A 156 -3.63 -2.02 -3.88
N ILE A 157 -2.52 -1.51 -4.39
CA ILE A 157 -2.24 -1.36 -5.81
C ILE A 157 -1.36 -2.52 -6.28
N PHE A 158 -1.74 -3.13 -7.39
CA PHE A 158 -1.05 -4.23 -8.04
C PHE A 158 -0.45 -3.76 -9.36
N GLY A 159 0.79 -4.15 -9.65
CA GLY A 159 1.41 -3.85 -10.94
C GLY A 159 2.88 -4.19 -11.01
N ARG A 160 3.54 -3.79 -12.10
CA ARG A 160 4.90 -4.22 -12.43
C ARG A 160 6.01 -3.37 -11.78
N THR A 161 5.75 -2.09 -11.54
CA THR A 161 6.78 -1.14 -11.07
C THR A 161 6.69 -0.97 -9.56
N LYS A 162 7.70 -1.47 -8.82
CA LYS A 162 7.73 -1.52 -7.35
C LYS A 162 7.39 -0.19 -6.67
N GLU A 163 7.90 0.92 -7.18
CA GLU A 163 7.68 2.27 -6.62
C GLU A 163 6.24 2.78 -6.72
N LEU A 164 5.46 2.24 -7.65
CA LEU A 164 4.11 2.72 -7.95
C LEU A 164 2.99 1.84 -7.37
N VAL A 165 3.37 0.76 -6.67
CA VAL A 165 2.45 -0.30 -6.26
C VAL A 165 2.73 -0.75 -4.84
N ASP A 166 1.80 -1.50 -4.26
CA ASP A 166 1.96 -2.16 -2.96
C ASP A 166 2.36 -3.62 -3.15
N HIS A 167 1.83 -4.27 -4.18
CA HIS A 167 2.19 -5.63 -4.56
C HIS A 167 2.77 -5.68 -5.98
N GLN A 168 4.09 -5.94 -6.06
CA GLN A 168 4.79 -6.04 -7.33
C GLN A 168 4.57 -7.41 -7.98
N MET A 169 4.16 -7.39 -9.26
CA MET A 169 4.01 -8.57 -10.09
C MET A 169 5.01 -8.54 -11.26
N ALA A 170 5.93 -9.51 -11.29
CA ALA A 170 6.96 -9.61 -12.30
C ALA A 170 6.47 -10.36 -13.55
N HIS A 171 5.73 -9.67 -14.43
CA HIS A 171 5.37 -10.21 -15.74
C HIS A 171 5.29 -9.10 -16.81
N ALA A 172 5.71 -9.42 -18.04
CA ALA A 172 5.80 -8.44 -19.13
C ALA A 172 4.43 -7.86 -19.55
N SER A 173 3.37 -8.66 -19.46
CA SER A 173 2.00 -8.21 -19.79
C SER A 173 1.36 -7.33 -18.71
N ILE A 174 1.97 -7.24 -17.52
CA ILE A 174 1.43 -6.48 -16.41
C ILE A 174 1.86 -5.02 -16.54
N SER A 175 0.88 -4.12 -16.35
CA SER A 175 1.07 -2.66 -16.43
C SER A 175 1.79 -2.15 -15.20
N ARG A 176 2.42 -0.97 -15.27
CA ARG A 176 3.17 -0.37 -14.15
C ARG A 176 2.30 -0.26 -12.89
N GLN A 177 1.09 0.27 -13.06
CA GLN A 177 -0.06 0.14 -12.17
C GLN A 177 -1.14 -0.57 -13.00
N HIS A 178 -1.68 -1.68 -12.50
CA HIS A 178 -2.51 -2.58 -13.29
C HIS A 178 -3.91 -2.73 -12.70
N ALA A 179 -3.99 -2.94 -11.40
CA ALA A 179 -5.26 -3.05 -10.69
C ALA A 179 -5.13 -2.46 -9.28
N ALA A 180 -6.27 -2.20 -8.64
CA ALA A 180 -6.32 -1.87 -7.23
C ALA A 180 -7.43 -2.67 -6.54
N ILE A 181 -7.14 -3.14 -5.33
CA ILE A 181 -8.15 -3.56 -4.36
C ILE A 181 -8.49 -2.36 -3.50
N VAL A 182 -9.79 -2.16 -3.22
CA VAL A 182 -10.29 -1.09 -2.36
C VAL A 182 -11.40 -1.63 -1.47
N HIS A 183 -11.36 -1.32 -0.19
CA HIS A 183 -12.39 -1.71 0.77
C HIS A 183 -13.46 -0.63 0.86
N ASP A 184 -14.73 -1.01 0.86
CA ASP A 184 -15.84 -0.07 1.00
C ASP A 184 -16.40 -0.01 2.43
N LYS A 185 -17.36 0.90 2.65
CA LYS A 185 -18.03 1.11 3.94
C LYS A 185 -18.80 -0.09 4.49
N HIS A 186 -19.05 -1.10 3.68
CA HIS A 186 -19.71 -2.34 4.10
C HIS A 186 -18.72 -3.48 4.33
N GLY A 187 -17.41 -3.18 4.30
CA GLY A 187 -16.37 -4.19 4.46
C GLY A 187 -16.11 -5.03 3.22
N ARG A 188 -16.71 -4.69 2.08
CA ARG A 188 -16.60 -5.48 0.85
C ARG A 188 -15.31 -5.13 0.13
N ILE A 189 -14.72 -6.12 -0.52
CA ILE A 189 -13.48 -5.99 -1.28
C ILE A 189 -13.86 -5.72 -2.74
N GLN A 190 -13.43 -4.58 -3.26
CA GLN A 190 -13.67 -4.15 -4.64
C GLN A 190 -12.37 -4.20 -5.44
N LEU A 191 -12.39 -4.87 -6.59
CA LEU A 191 -11.29 -4.89 -7.56
C LEU A 191 -11.56 -3.89 -8.69
N ILE A 192 -10.57 -3.04 -8.98
CA ILE A 192 -10.63 -2.03 -10.03
C ILE A 192 -9.48 -2.28 -11.01
N ASP A 193 -9.80 -2.50 -12.28
CA ASP A 193 -8.80 -2.49 -13.37
C ASP A 193 -8.44 -1.05 -13.70
N LEU A 194 -7.16 -0.67 -13.52
CA LEU A 194 -6.64 0.70 -13.67
C LEU A 194 -6.31 1.03 -15.13
N LYS A 195 -7.23 0.68 -16.06
CA LYS A 195 -7.03 0.76 -17.51
C LYS A 195 -5.77 0.01 -17.95
N SER A 196 -5.60 -1.21 -17.43
CA SER A 196 -4.47 -2.06 -17.79
C SER A 196 -4.48 -2.46 -19.27
N SER A 197 -3.28 -2.69 -19.82
CA SER A 197 -3.12 -3.01 -21.25
C SER A 197 -3.68 -4.39 -21.63
N HIS A 198 -3.56 -5.36 -20.73
CA HIS A 198 -3.97 -6.76 -20.99
C HIS A 198 -5.22 -7.18 -20.19
N GLY A 199 -5.80 -6.26 -19.42
CA GLY A 199 -7.01 -6.48 -18.65
C GLY A 199 -6.80 -7.27 -17.35
N VAL A 200 -7.84 -7.21 -16.53
CA VAL A 200 -8.00 -7.99 -15.30
C VAL A 200 -9.19 -8.94 -15.48
N TYR A 201 -9.06 -10.14 -14.94
CA TYR A 201 -10.07 -11.18 -15.07
C TYR A 201 -10.47 -11.69 -13.68
N VAL A 202 -11.77 -11.86 -13.46
CA VAL A 202 -12.34 -12.48 -12.26
C VAL A 202 -13.11 -13.71 -12.73
N ASN A 203 -12.81 -14.87 -12.15
CA ASN A 203 -13.39 -16.16 -12.54
C ASN A 203 -13.32 -16.37 -14.07
N ARG A 204 -12.14 -16.10 -14.64
CA ARG A 204 -11.82 -16.15 -16.09
C ARG A 204 -12.59 -15.17 -16.98
N ARG A 205 -13.43 -14.29 -16.42
CA ARG A 205 -14.16 -13.25 -17.17
C ARG A 205 -13.49 -11.90 -17.01
N ARG A 206 -13.27 -11.19 -18.12
CA ARG A 206 -12.66 -9.86 -18.10
C ARG A 206 -13.61 -8.86 -17.44
N ILE A 207 -13.11 -8.08 -16.47
CA ILE A 207 -13.87 -7.00 -15.86
C ILE A 207 -13.72 -5.70 -16.65
N LYS A 208 -14.67 -4.77 -16.48
CA LYS A 208 -14.62 -3.45 -17.13
C LYS A 208 -13.61 -2.54 -16.42
N ALA A 209 -12.72 -1.92 -17.19
CA ALA A 209 -11.77 -0.94 -16.67
C ALA A 209 -12.45 0.22 -15.94
N ASN A 210 -11.81 0.73 -14.88
CA ASN A 210 -12.26 1.81 -14.00
C ASN A 210 -13.62 1.60 -13.33
N ARG A 211 -14.17 0.38 -13.33
CA ARG A 211 -15.40 0.05 -12.60
C ARG A 211 -15.06 -0.88 -11.44
N PRO A 212 -15.44 -0.52 -10.20
CA PRO A 212 -15.33 -1.42 -9.05
C PRO A 212 -16.10 -2.72 -9.31
N HIS A 213 -15.42 -3.85 -9.15
CA HIS A 213 -15.99 -5.17 -9.21
C HIS A 213 -15.89 -5.82 -7.83
N ARG A 214 -17.04 -6.12 -7.22
CA ARG A 214 -17.07 -6.75 -5.90
C ARG A 214 -16.56 -8.18 -6.01
N LEU A 215 -15.55 -8.51 -5.21
CA LEU A 215 -15.09 -9.89 -5.03
C LEU A 215 -15.87 -10.59 -3.92
N ARG A 216 -16.04 -11.90 -4.07
CA ARG A 216 -16.62 -12.84 -3.11
C ARG A 216 -15.56 -13.83 -2.66
N ASP A 217 -15.85 -14.51 -1.55
CA ASP A 217 -14.98 -15.59 -1.08
C ASP A 217 -14.75 -16.62 -2.18
N ARG A 218 -13.50 -17.07 -2.32
CA ARG A 218 -13.00 -17.98 -3.35
C ARG A 218 -13.03 -17.47 -4.78
N ASP A 219 -13.36 -16.20 -5.01
CA ASP A 219 -13.20 -15.62 -6.35
C ASP A 219 -11.73 -15.66 -6.77
N THR A 220 -11.51 -16.08 -8.02
CA THR A 220 -10.19 -16.17 -8.62
C THR A 220 -9.92 -14.96 -9.49
N VAL A 221 -8.74 -14.35 -9.35
CA VAL A 221 -8.33 -13.16 -10.08
C VAL A 221 -7.06 -13.44 -10.86
N SER A 222 -6.99 -13.00 -12.11
CA SER A 222 -5.77 -13.03 -12.91
C SER A 222 -5.51 -11.70 -13.62
N PHE A 223 -4.24 -11.43 -13.89
CA PHE A 223 -3.75 -10.13 -14.35
C PHE A 223 -2.96 -10.28 -15.66
N GLY A 224 -3.49 -9.69 -16.73
CA GLY A 224 -2.96 -9.85 -18.08
C GLY A 224 -2.73 -11.32 -18.46
N GLY A 225 -1.61 -11.60 -19.12
CA GLY A 225 -1.18 -12.95 -19.48
C GLY A 225 -0.32 -13.66 -18.44
N SER A 226 -0.37 -13.25 -17.17
CA SER A 226 0.34 -13.97 -16.10
C SER A 226 -0.29 -15.35 -15.87
N SER A 227 0.53 -16.36 -15.58
CA SER A 227 0.07 -17.70 -15.17
C SER A 227 -0.31 -17.78 -13.68
N ARG A 228 -0.16 -16.69 -12.93
CA ARG A 228 -0.56 -16.62 -11.53
C ARG A 228 -2.05 -16.37 -11.40
N VAL A 229 -2.69 -17.11 -10.49
CA VAL A 229 -4.09 -16.94 -10.10
C VAL A 229 -4.13 -16.54 -8.63
N TYR A 230 -4.93 -15.55 -8.30
CA TYR A 230 -5.10 -15.00 -6.95
C TYR A 230 -6.49 -15.40 -6.46
N GLU A 231 -6.56 -16.30 -5.49
CA GLU A 231 -7.84 -16.74 -4.92
C GLU A 231 -8.14 -15.98 -3.63
N LEU A 232 -9.29 -15.30 -3.56
CA LEU A 232 -9.69 -14.57 -2.37
C LEU A 232 -10.10 -15.53 -1.25
N GLN A 233 -9.55 -15.33 -0.06
CA GLN A 233 -9.99 -16.04 1.14
C GLN A 233 -10.38 -15.03 2.21
N TYR A 234 -11.67 -15.00 2.56
CA TYR A 234 -12.17 -14.36 3.77
C TYR A 234 -11.88 -15.29 4.95
N ARG A 235 -10.75 -15.08 5.61
CA ARG A 235 -10.50 -15.75 6.89
C ARG A 235 -11.25 -14.98 7.96
N MET A 236 -12.18 -15.64 8.63
CA MET A 236 -12.97 -15.02 9.69
C MET A 236 -12.04 -14.52 10.81
N ASP A 237 -12.22 -13.26 11.19
CA ASP A 237 -11.84 -12.77 12.51
C ASP A 237 -12.75 -13.48 13.53
N GLY A 238 -12.23 -13.91 14.67
CA GLY A 238 -12.88 -14.87 15.58
C GLY A 238 -14.15 -14.37 16.31
N GLY A 239 -15.13 -13.84 15.58
CA GLY A 239 -16.49 -13.61 16.04
C GLY A 239 -17.39 -14.73 15.54
N LYS A 240 -18.19 -15.30 16.45
CA LYS A 240 -19.27 -16.23 16.13
C LYS A 240 -20.11 -15.61 15.00
N SER A 241 -20.00 -16.15 13.79
CA SER A 241 -21.01 -15.89 12.77
C SER A 241 -22.31 -16.52 13.26
N LYS A 242 -23.32 -15.70 13.56
CA LYS A 242 -24.70 -16.15 13.44
C LYS A 242 -24.82 -16.70 12.02
N ALA A 243 -24.89 -18.01 11.91
CA ALA A 243 -25.29 -18.70 10.70
C ALA A 243 -26.67 -18.15 10.33
N VAL A 244 -26.75 -17.49 9.18
CA VAL A 244 -28.02 -17.43 8.46
C VAL A 244 -28.08 -18.74 7.71
N LEU A 245 -28.98 -19.59 8.20
CA LEU A 245 -29.39 -20.86 7.65
C LEU A 245 -30.09 -20.68 6.30
N SER A 246 -29.78 -21.55 5.35
CA SER A 246 -30.71 -22.27 4.45
C SER A 246 -29.82 -23.10 3.52
N ASP A 247 -29.70 -24.40 3.78
CA ASP A 247 -30.56 -25.48 3.26
C ASP A 247 -30.10 -25.90 1.87
N ASP A 248 -29.20 -26.88 1.84
CA ASP A 248 -29.34 -28.09 1.00
C ASP A 248 -28.31 -29.14 1.45
N GLU A 249 -28.82 -30.37 1.58
CA GLU A 249 -28.29 -31.58 2.23
C GLU A 249 -26.97 -32.17 1.66
N PRO A 250 -26.30 -33.08 2.41
CA PRO A 250 -24.94 -33.51 2.19
C PRO A 250 -24.82 -34.74 1.28
N LEU A 251 -23.69 -34.86 0.58
CA LEU A 251 -23.22 -36.13 0.05
C LEU A 251 -21.94 -36.53 0.77
N GLU A 252 -22.08 -37.60 1.56
CA GLU A 252 -21.00 -38.43 2.10
C GLU A 252 -20.11 -38.96 0.97
N PHE A 253 -18.81 -39.16 1.23
CA PHE A 253 -18.07 -40.37 0.85
C PHE A 253 -16.71 -40.43 1.57
N SER A 254 -16.63 -41.40 2.48
CA SER A 254 -15.53 -42.26 2.94
C SER A 254 -14.07 -41.76 3.07
N ASP A 255 -13.52 -42.06 4.25
CA ASP A 255 -12.11 -42.27 4.59
C ASP A 255 -11.32 -43.03 3.50
N ASP A 256 -10.09 -42.60 3.19
CA ASP A 256 -8.89 -43.21 3.80
C ASP A 256 -7.58 -42.54 3.34
N GLU A 257 -6.54 -42.77 4.13
CA GLU A 257 -5.11 -42.65 3.84
C GLU A 257 -4.34 -41.32 4.05
N LYS A 258 -3.51 -41.35 5.11
CA LYS A 258 -2.45 -40.39 5.46
C LYS A 258 -1.24 -40.51 4.52
N PRO A 259 -0.45 -39.41 4.44
CA PRO A 259 0.95 -39.56 4.87
C PRO A 259 1.37 -38.47 5.88
N LYS A 260 1.54 -38.91 7.13
CA LYS A 260 2.26 -38.22 8.20
C LYS A 260 3.76 -38.22 7.85
N LYS A 261 4.35 -37.09 7.41
CA LYS A 261 5.79 -36.75 7.58
C LYS A 261 6.20 -35.36 7.05
N LYS A 262 5.42 -34.70 6.18
CA LYS A 262 5.72 -33.31 5.70
C LYS A 262 5.14 -32.18 6.56
N LYS A 263 4.14 -32.45 7.43
CA LYS A 263 3.48 -31.45 8.31
C LYS A 263 4.43 -30.85 9.36
N ALA A 264 5.29 -31.66 9.97
CA ALA A 264 6.13 -31.23 11.10
C ALA A 264 7.19 -30.16 10.76
N ARG A 265 7.64 -30.07 9.49
CA ARG A 265 8.64 -29.07 9.06
C ARG A 265 8.00 -27.77 8.56
N LYS A 266 6.76 -27.82 8.06
CA LYS A 266 6.02 -26.65 7.54
C LYS A 266 5.24 -25.91 8.64
N GLU A 267 4.88 -26.60 9.74
CA GLU A 267 4.30 -25.96 10.94
C GLU A 267 5.34 -25.15 11.75
N LYS A 268 6.59 -25.61 11.83
CA LYS A 268 7.66 -24.90 12.56
C LYS A 268 8.00 -23.50 11.99
N ALA A 269 7.71 -23.24 10.71
CA ALA A 269 7.92 -21.93 10.11
C ALA A 269 6.84 -20.90 10.52
N LYS A 270 5.68 -21.36 11.03
CA LYS A 270 4.65 -20.49 11.65
C LYS A 270 4.91 -20.20 13.13
N GLU A 271 5.97 -20.74 13.73
CA GLU A 271 6.28 -20.58 15.16
C GLU A 271 7.38 -19.55 15.45
N ARG A 272 7.89 -18.85 14.43
CA ARG A 272 8.94 -17.84 14.60
C ARG A 272 8.48 -16.50 14.05
N VAL A 273 8.83 -15.43 14.76
CA VAL A 273 8.62 -14.04 14.34
C VAL A 273 9.97 -13.35 14.27
N ARG A 274 10.09 -12.34 13.41
CA ARG A 274 11.21 -11.39 13.45
C ARG A 274 10.69 -10.06 13.97
N CYS A 275 11.37 -9.49 14.95
CA CYS A 275 10.99 -8.19 15.49
C CYS A 275 12.22 -7.33 15.73
N SER A 276 12.03 -6.02 15.60
CA SER A 276 12.92 -5.01 16.14
C SER A 276 12.29 -4.45 17.42
N HIS A 277 13.11 -4.01 18.37
CA HIS A 277 12.60 -3.37 19.58
C HIS A 277 13.43 -2.15 20.01
N ILE A 278 12.78 -1.25 20.75
CA ILE A 278 13.45 -0.23 21.56
C ILE A 278 13.15 -0.58 23.01
N LEU A 279 14.18 -0.63 23.85
CA LEU A 279 14.07 -0.91 25.27
C LEU A 279 14.53 0.33 26.05
N VAL A 280 13.69 0.81 26.96
CA VAL A 280 14.08 1.80 27.97
C VAL A 280 14.05 1.12 29.33
N LYS A 281 15.21 1.07 29.98
CA LYS A 281 15.34 0.51 31.33
C LYS A 281 15.01 1.57 32.38
N HIS A 282 14.64 1.12 33.56
CA HIS A 282 14.42 1.95 34.74
C HIS A 282 15.15 1.35 35.95
N ARG A 283 15.15 2.05 37.08
CA ARG A 283 15.79 1.61 38.33
C ARG A 283 15.35 0.23 38.82
N GLY A 284 14.12 -0.18 38.48
CA GLY A 284 13.54 -1.48 38.84
C GLY A 284 13.77 -2.59 37.83
N SER A 285 14.43 -2.29 36.69
CA SER A 285 14.76 -3.32 35.71
C SER A 285 15.77 -4.32 36.30
N ARG A 286 15.63 -5.61 35.95
CA ARG A 286 16.48 -6.73 36.40
C ARG A 286 17.98 -6.47 36.27
N ARG A 287 18.37 -5.65 35.29
CA ARG A 287 19.75 -5.16 35.11
C ARG A 287 19.68 -3.66 34.80
N PRO A 288 19.72 -2.77 35.81
CA PRO A 288 19.54 -1.32 35.64
C PRO A 288 20.84 -0.66 35.19
N SER A 289 21.44 -1.21 34.13
CA SER A 289 22.64 -0.70 33.47
C SER A 289 22.59 -1.08 32.00
N SER A 290 23.13 -0.24 31.13
CA SER A 290 23.18 -0.46 29.68
C SER A 290 24.53 -0.03 29.12
N TRP A 291 24.70 -0.20 27.81
CA TRP A 291 25.87 0.33 27.12
C TRP A 291 25.89 1.87 27.10
N ARG A 292 24.75 2.52 27.38
CA ARG A 292 24.60 3.99 27.42
C ARG A 292 24.87 4.57 28.80
N ALA A 293 24.64 3.81 29.86
CA ALA A 293 24.78 4.28 31.24
C ALA A 293 25.18 3.14 32.19
N ALA A 294 26.17 3.40 33.04
CA ALA A 294 26.64 2.44 34.05
C ALA A 294 25.57 2.09 35.09
N THR A 295 24.73 3.06 35.48
CA THR A 295 23.61 2.90 36.39
C THR A 295 22.42 3.70 35.89
N ILE A 296 21.24 3.08 35.86
CA ILE A 296 20.00 3.68 35.38
C ILE A 296 19.13 4.01 36.59
N THR A 297 18.88 5.31 36.80
CA THR A 297 18.20 5.85 37.98
C THR A 297 16.76 6.31 37.71
N ILE A 298 16.36 6.39 36.44
CA ILE A 298 15.02 6.86 36.06
C ILE A 298 13.92 5.94 36.61
N SER A 299 12.75 6.51 36.90
CA SER A 299 11.60 5.74 37.38
C SER A 299 10.97 4.88 36.27
N GLU A 300 10.07 3.97 36.65
CA GLU A 300 9.33 3.20 35.64
C GLU A 300 8.38 4.11 34.85
N GLU A 301 7.76 5.08 35.52
CA GLU A 301 6.85 6.06 34.92
C GLU A 301 7.57 6.89 33.86
N GLU A 302 8.76 7.41 34.17
CA GLU A 302 9.61 8.14 33.22
C GLU A 302 10.03 7.27 32.03
N ALA A 303 10.29 5.98 32.25
CA ALA A 303 10.61 5.05 31.18
C ALA A 303 9.39 4.80 30.25
N VAL A 304 8.19 4.73 30.82
CA VAL A 304 6.94 4.64 30.05
C VAL A 304 6.69 5.90 29.23
N GLU A 305 6.87 7.08 29.82
CA GLU A 305 6.72 8.37 29.12
C GLU A 305 7.65 8.47 27.90
N LYS A 306 8.92 8.09 28.06
CA LYS A 306 9.89 8.04 26.94
C LYS A 306 9.45 7.07 25.85
N ILE A 307 8.95 5.89 26.21
CA ILE A 307 8.45 4.92 25.22
C ILE A 307 7.20 5.46 24.51
N ILE A 308 6.31 6.16 25.22
CA ILE A 308 5.13 6.81 24.62
C ILE A 308 5.56 7.92 23.64
N GLU A 309 6.56 8.72 24.00
CA GLU A 309 7.12 9.75 23.13
C GLU A 309 7.72 9.14 21.86
N PHE A 310 8.58 8.13 22.00
CA PHE A 310 9.14 7.41 20.85
C PHE A 310 8.04 6.78 20.00
N ARG A 311 7.02 6.19 20.63
CA ARG A 311 5.87 5.62 19.91
C ARG A 311 5.16 6.68 19.08
N LYS A 312 4.92 7.87 19.64
CA LYS A 312 4.28 8.97 18.94
C LYS A 312 5.12 9.41 17.74
N GLU A 313 6.43 9.62 17.93
CA GLU A 313 7.36 9.97 16.85
C GLU A 313 7.38 8.89 15.74
N LEU A 314 7.33 7.62 16.12
CA LEU A 314 7.30 6.50 15.19
C LEU A 314 5.99 6.41 14.41
N LEU A 315 4.85 6.68 15.05
CA LEU A 315 3.57 6.75 14.36
C LEU A 315 3.52 7.93 13.39
N ASP A 316 4.10 9.07 13.77
CA ASP A 316 4.19 10.27 12.92
C ASP A 316 5.12 10.04 11.71
N ALA A 317 6.08 9.12 11.80
CA ALA A 317 7.02 8.79 10.72
C ALA A 317 6.37 8.07 9.51
N GLY A 318 5.22 7.41 9.70
CA GLY A 318 4.47 6.77 8.61
C GLY A 318 5.30 5.82 7.74
N ALA A 319 5.54 6.21 6.48
CA ALA A 319 6.29 5.40 5.51
C ALA A 319 7.75 5.13 5.91
N GLU A 320 8.32 6.04 6.68
CA GLU A 320 9.70 5.96 7.15
C GLU A 320 9.78 5.27 8.52
N LEU A 321 8.68 4.65 9.01
CA LEU A 321 8.62 3.97 10.31
C LEU A 321 9.84 3.08 10.55
N ALA A 322 10.20 2.21 9.60
CA ALA A 322 11.34 1.31 9.77
C ALA A 322 12.67 2.06 9.98
N LYS A 323 12.96 3.10 9.18
CA LYS A 323 14.19 3.89 9.31
C LYS A 323 14.20 4.74 10.58
N SER A 324 13.05 5.34 10.92
CA SER A 324 12.89 6.07 12.18
C SER A 324 13.05 5.15 13.39
N PHE A 325 12.53 3.92 13.31
CA PHE A 325 12.70 2.91 14.33
C PHE A 325 14.16 2.54 14.53
N GLU A 326 14.89 2.25 13.44
CA GLU A 326 16.32 1.96 13.48
C GLU A 326 17.10 3.10 14.14
N ARG A 327 16.85 4.36 13.72
CA ARG A 327 17.49 5.55 14.28
C ARG A 327 17.22 5.75 15.77
N ILE A 328 15.97 5.60 16.20
CA ILE A 328 15.59 5.75 17.62
C ILE A 328 16.20 4.61 18.43
N ALA A 329 16.19 3.38 17.90
CA ALA A 329 16.80 2.22 18.56
C ALA A 329 18.31 2.40 18.74
N GLU A 330 19.03 2.80 17.71
CA GLU A 330 20.48 3.05 17.77
C GLU A 330 20.84 4.10 18.83
N LYS A 331 20.06 5.19 18.91
CA LYS A 331 20.39 6.33 19.77
C LYS A 331 19.93 6.16 21.21
N PHE A 332 18.77 5.54 21.42
CA PHE A 332 18.06 5.59 22.70
C PHE A 332 17.80 4.21 23.34
N SER A 333 17.89 3.11 22.61
CA SER A 333 17.63 1.78 23.17
C SER A 333 18.76 1.33 24.11
N ASP A 334 18.39 0.85 25.30
CA ASP A 334 19.28 0.27 26.29
C ASP A 334 19.63 -1.21 26.02
N CYS A 335 19.07 -1.79 24.95
CA CYS A 335 19.41 -3.13 24.50
C CYS A 335 20.71 -3.14 23.68
N SER A 336 21.46 -4.23 23.72
CA SER A 336 22.65 -4.44 22.88
C SER A 336 22.33 -4.59 21.38
N SER A 337 21.07 -4.83 21.01
CA SER A 337 20.61 -4.82 19.61
C SER A 337 20.52 -3.41 19.02
N ALA A 338 20.71 -2.35 19.83
CA ALA A 338 20.71 -0.96 19.36
C ALA A 338 21.63 -0.77 18.15
N LYS A 339 22.84 -1.35 18.17
CA LYS A 339 23.81 -1.32 17.05
C LYS A 339 23.34 -1.94 15.72
N SER A 340 22.20 -2.61 15.73
CA SER A 340 21.58 -3.26 14.57
C SER A 340 20.14 -2.75 14.39
N GLY A 341 19.90 -1.48 14.71
CA GLY A 341 18.57 -0.86 14.59
C GLY A 341 17.51 -1.50 15.49
N GLY A 342 17.92 -2.18 16.56
CA GLY A 342 17.03 -2.89 17.47
C GLY A 342 16.58 -4.28 16.97
N ASP A 343 17.07 -4.77 15.83
CA ASP A 343 16.68 -6.08 15.27
C ASP A 343 17.11 -7.24 16.18
N LEU A 344 16.16 -8.11 16.51
CA LEU A 344 16.37 -9.33 17.31
C LEU A 344 16.51 -10.58 16.46
N GLY A 345 16.35 -10.47 15.13
CA GLY A 345 16.28 -11.61 14.24
C GLY A 345 15.05 -12.49 14.50
N PHE A 346 15.03 -13.68 13.90
CA PHE A 346 13.91 -14.61 14.07
C PHE A 346 14.01 -15.36 15.40
N PHE A 347 12.98 -15.28 16.24
CA PHE A 347 12.87 -16.07 17.47
C PHE A 347 11.53 -16.80 17.53
N GLY A 348 11.54 -17.96 18.20
CA GLY A 348 10.34 -18.77 18.44
C GLY A 348 9.77 -18.54 19.83
N ARG A 349 8.68 -19.24 20.15
CA ARG A 349 8.08 -19.22 21.49
C ARG A 349 9.05 -19.70 22.58
N LYS A 350 8.81 -19.28 23.81
CA LYS A 350 9.63 -19.50 25.03
C LYS A 350 11.07 -19.02 24.92
N ARG A 351 11.37 -18.08 24.01
CA ARG A 351 12.72 -17.48 23.84
C ARG A 351 12.85 -16.11 24.48
N MET A 352 11.73 -15.42 24.67
CA MET A 352 11.65 -14.08 25.26
C MET A 352 10.83 -14.12 26.56
N GLN A 353 10.86 -13.03 27.33
CA GLN A 353 9.97 -12.90 28.48
C GLN A 353 8.51 -12.91 28.02
N LYS A 354 7.63 -13.56 28.80
CA LYS A 354 6.24 -13.83 28.41
C LYS A 354 5.49 -12.59 27.89
N PRO A 355 5.52 -11.42 28.56
CA PRO A 355 4.82 -10.23 28.03
C PRO A 355 5.36 -9.75 26.68
N PHE A 356 6.68 -9.80 26.48
CA PHE A 356 7.33 -9.44 25.21
C PHE A 356 6.96 -10.41 24.10
N GLU A 357 6.96 -11.70 24.41
CA GLU A 357 6.58 -12.76 23.48
C GLU A 357 5.12 -12.62 23.07
N ASP A 358 4.21 -12.54 24.04
CA ASP A 358 2.78 -12.45 23.77
C ASP A 358 2.46 -11.23 22.88
N ALA A 359 3.10 -10.09 23.14
CA ALA A 359 2.99 -8.91 22.29
C ALA A 359 3.59 -9.16 20.89
N SER A 360 4.82 -9.67 20.79
CA SER A 360 5.50 -9.89 19.50
C SER A 360 4.75 -10.84 18.56
N PHE A 361 4.15 -11.89 19.12
CA PHE A 361 3.35 -12.86 18.35
C PHE A 361 1.93 -12.36 18.06
N ALA A 362 1.41 -11.41 18.84
CA ALA A 362 0.13 -10.77 18.57
C ALA A 362 0.20 -9.72 17.44
N LEU A 363 1.35 -9.07 17.25
CA LEU A 363 1.57 -8.08 16.21
C LEU A 363 1.53 -8.67 14.81
N SER A 364 1.03 -7.91 13.85
CA SER A 364 1.17 -8.16 12.42
C SER A 364 2.53 -7.64 11.91
N VAL A 365 3.06 -8.20 10.82
CA VAL A 365 4.30 -7.67 10.23
C VAL A 365 4.07 -6.22 9.78
N GLY A 366 4.97 -5.32 10.19
CA GLY A 366 4.90 -3.87 10.03
C GLY A 366 4.18 -3.15 11.16
N GLU A 367 3.63 -3.88 12.14
CA GLU A 367 2.87 -3.29 13.25
C GLU A 367 3.77 -2.94 14.42
N LEU A 368 3.46 -1.79 15.02
CA LEU A 368 4.10 -1.25 16.20
C LEU A 368 3.24 -1.57 17.44
N SER A 369 3.85 -2.06 18.51
CA SER A 369 3.13 -2.39 19.74
C SER A 369 2.75 -1.16 20.57
N GLU A 370 1.82 -1.37 21.50
CA GLU A 370 1.74 -0.55 22.71
C GLU A 370 2.99 -0.75 23.60
N PRO A 371 3.23 0.11 24.60
CA PRO A 371 4.31 -0.10 25.57
C PRO A 371 4.17 -1.45 26.29
N VAL A 372 5.19 -2.29 26.20
CA VAL A 372 5.23 -3.62 26.81
C VAL A 372 6.16 -3.63 28.01
N ARG A 373 5.61 -3.91 29.20
CA ARG A 373 6.37 -4.03 30.43
C ARG A 373 6.97 -5.42 30.59
N THR A 374 8.25 -5.49 30.91
CA THR A 374 8.94 -6.74 31.24
C THR A 374 9.91 -6.51 32.41
N GLU A 375 10.51 -7.57 32.95
CA GLU A 375 11.57 -7.42 33.97
C GLU A 375 12.79 -6.68 33.43
N SER A 376 13.00 -6.65 32.10
CA SER A 376 14.12 -5.91 31.50
C SER A 376 13.87 -4.42 31.41
N GLY A 377 12.64 -3.95 31.57
CA GLY A 377 12.22 -2.56 31.36
C GLY A 377 11.00 -2.46 30.44
N ILE A 378 10.83 -1.29 29.83
CA ILE A 378 9.69 -0.96 28.98
C ILE A 378 10.12 -1.04 27.51
N HIS A 379 9.32 -1.73 26.70
CA HIS A 379 9.61 -1.99 25.30
C HIS A 379 8.57 -1.37 24.37
N ILE A 380 9.02 -1.00 23.18
CA ILE A 380 8.17 -0.91 22.01
C ILE A 380 8.70 -1.84 20.93
N ILE A 381 7.80 -2.57 20.28
CA ILE A 381 8.12 -3.69 19.39
C ILE A 381 7.58 -3.36 18.01
N LEU A 382 8.43 -3.49 16.99
CA LEU A 382 8.03 -3.47 15.59
C LEU A 382 8.21 -4.88 15.03
N ARG A 383 7.14 -5.51 14.56
CA ARG A 383 7.29 -6.82 13.91
C ARG A 383 7.78 -6.63 12.48
N THR A 384 8.88 -7.28 12.11
CA THR A 384 9.54 -7.12 10.81
C THR A 384 9.47 -8.38 9.94
N GLY A 385 9.03 -9.53 10.47
CA GLY A 385 8.89 -10.77 9.70
C GLY A 385 8.17 -11.92 10.40
#